data_AF-A0A7X9M3K1-F1
#
_entry.id   AF-A0A7X9M3K1-F1
#
_cell.length_a   1.000
_cell.length_b   1.000
_cell.length_c   1.000
_cell.angle_alpha   90.00
_cell.angle_beta   90.00
_cell.angle_gamma   90.00
#
_symmetry.space_group_name_H-M   'P 1'
#
loop_
_entity.id
_entity.type
_entity.pdbx_description
1 polymer ?
#
loop_
_entity_poly.entity_id
_entity_poly.type
_entity_poly.pdbx_seq_one_letter_code
_entity_poly.pdbx_strand_id
1 'polypeptide(L)'
;MITFKNVDDLFKSYGLKPHPIKNGQCFEYDFDNRFLGKKRNVATRVKPLVNGGVGGYLYVDHLEEFKNHPDKTKMGHYAIKHCKSVEELASLLEKVTHSYR
;
A
#
# COMPACT_ATOMS: atom_id res chain seq x y z
N MET A 1 16.18 -1.12 -5.89
CA MET A 1 15.55 0.11 -5.34
C MET A 1 14.11 0.14 -5.80
N ILE A 2 13.16 0.33 -4.87
CA ILE A 2 11.74 0.43 -5.22
C ILE A 2 11.44 1.88 -5.63
N THR A 3 10.94 2.07 -6.85
CA THR A 3 10.57 3.40 -7.38
C THR A 3 9.05 3.59 -7.35
N PHE A 4 8.59 4.83 -7.46
CA PHE A 4 7.15 5.12 -7.58
C PHE A 4 6.52 4.42 -8.79
N LYS A 5 7.20 4.42 -9.95
CA LYS A 5 6.69 3.77 -11.16
C LYS A 5 6.49 2.27 -10.96
N ASN A 6 7.47 1.57 -10.37
CA ASN A 6 7.37 0.14 -10.10
C ASN A 6 6.21 -0.18 -9.15
N VAL A 7 5.97 0.67 -8.13
CA VAL A 7 4.85 0.49 -7.20
C VAL A 7 3.51 0.77 -7.86
N ASP A 8 3.41 1.84 -8.64
CA ASP A 8 2.19 2.21 -9.35
C ASP A 8 1.78 1.12 -10.36
N ASP A 9 2.74 0.63 -11.16
CA ASP A 9 2.54 -0.47 -12.11
C ASP A 9 2.11 -1.76 -11.39
N LEU A 10 2.75 -2.09 -10.25
CA LEU A 10 2.39 -3.24 -9.42
C LEU A 10 0.98 -3.10 -8.83
N PHE A 11 0.64 -1.95 -8.25
CA PHE A 11 -0.67 -1.77 -7.62
C PHE A 11 -1.79 -1.88 -8.66
N LYS A 12 -1.57 -1.30 -9.85
CA LYS A 12 -2.50 -1.42 -10.98
C LYS A 12 -2.64 -2.85 -11.50
N SER A 13 -1.56 -3.65 -11.51
CA SER A 13 -1.65 -5.06 -11.94
C SER A 13 -2.52 -5.92 -11.01
N TYR A 14 -2.64 -5.54 -9.74
CA TYR A 14 -3.59 -6.14 -8.79
C TYR A 14 -5.01 -5.56 -8.90
N GLY A 15 -5.25 -4.63 -9.81
CA GLY A 15 -6.57 -4.01 -10.04
C GLY A 15 -6.87 -2.81 -9.14
N LEU A 16 -5.87 -2.27 -8.42
CA LEU A 16 -6.04 -1.07 -7.62
C LEU A 16 -6.04 0.18 -8.49
N LYS A 17 -6.89 1.14 -8.15
CA LYS A 17 -6.99 2.43 -8.82
C LYS A 17 -6.40 3.55 -7.97
N PRO A 18 -5.51 4.39 -8.53
CA PRO A 18 -5.00 5.54 -7.83
C PRO A 18 -6.04 6.66 -7.75
N HIS A 19 -6.19 7.25 -6.57
CA HIS A 19 -6.99 8.44 -6.33
C HIS A 19 -6.12 9.52 -5.70
N PRO A 20 -6.03 10.73 -6.29
CA PRO A 20 -5.24 11.80 -5.72
C PRO A 20 -5.86 12.28 -4.41
N ILE A 21 -5.03 12.48 -3.40
CA ILE A 21 -5.37 13.08 -2.12
C ILE A 21 -4.43 14.26 -1.83
N LYS A 22 -4.77 15.06 -0.80
CA LYS A 22 -3.99 16.25 -0.42
C LYS A 22 -3.68 17.16 -1.61
N ASN A 23 -4.72 17.52 -2.38
CA ASN A 23 -4.61 18.36 -3.58
C ASN A 23 -3.63 17.81 -4.63
N GLY A 24 -3.59 16.48 -4.79
CA GLY A 24 -2.74 15.82 -5.80
C GLY A 24 -1.29 15.58 -5.39
N GLN A 25 -0.91 15.85 -4.14
CA GLN A 25 0.46 15.62 -3.65
C GLN A 25 0.81 14.15 -3.43
N CYS A 26 -0.20 13.30 -3.21
CA CYS A 26 -0.04 11.86 -3.08
C CYS A 26 -1.30 11.12 -3.48
N PHE A 27 -1.20 9.80 -3.54
CA PHE A 27 -2.26 8.92 -4.00
C PHE A 27 -2.69 7.96 -2.89
N GLU A 28 -3.97 7.63 -2.88
CA GLU A 28 -4.50 6.40 -2.28
C GLU A 28 -4.78 5.40 -3.37
N TYR A 29 -4.72 4.11 -3.01
CA TYR A 29 -5.04 3.03 -3.93
C TYR A 29 -6.11 2.17 -3.29
N ASP A 30 -7.21 1.99 -4.01
CA ASP A 30 -8.32 1.14 -3.62
C ASP A 30 -8.89 0.36 -4.81
N PHE A 31 -9.76 -0.59 -4.50
CA PHE A 31 -10.58 -1.26 -5.49
C PHE A 31 -11.88 -0.49 -5.69
N ASP A 32 -12.44 -0.55 -6.89
CA ASP A 32 -13.81 -0.10 -7.11
C ASP A 32 -14.77 -0.96 -6.29
N ASN A 33 -15.51 -0.33 -5.37
CA ASN A 33 -16.58 -0.94 -4.58
C ASN A 33 -16.18 -2.16 -3.72
N ARG A 34 -14.90 -2.36 -3.41
CA ARG A 34 -14.46 -3.39 -2.45
C ARG A 34 -13.98 -2.79 -1.15
N PHE A 35 -14.24 -3.49 -0.06
CA PHE A 35 -13.95 -3.00 1.29
C PHE A 35 -13.46 -4.12 2.18
N LEU A 36 -12.69 -3.74 3.17
CA LEU A 36 -12.32 -4.57 4.30
C LEU A 36 -12.91 -3.95 5.57
N GLY A 37 -14.08 -4.44 5.98
CA GLY A 37 -14.89 -3.79 7.01
C GLY A 37 -15.29 -2.37 6.57
N LYS A 38 -14.76 -1.34 7.24
CA LYS A 38 -14.97 0.08 6.88
C LYS A 38 -13.81 0.66 6.06
N LYS A 39 -12.75 -0.11 5.82
CA LYS A 39 -11.54 0.35 5.13
C LYS A 39 -11.69 0.14 3.63
N ARG A 40 -11.64 1.24 2.87
CA ARG A 40 -11.67 1.22 1.40
C ARG A 40 -10.28 1.14 0.80
N ASN A 41 -9.34 1.94 1.32
CA ASN A 41 -8.00 2.04 0.78
C ASN A 41 -7.06 0.92 1.23
N VAL A 42 -6.48 0.26 0.23
CA VAL A 42 -5.42 -0.73 0.38
C VAL A 42 -4.08 -0.05 0.68
N ALA A 43 -3.79 1.05 -0.02
CA ALA A 43 -2.61 1.86 0.21
C ALA A 43 -2.95 3.35 0.38
N THR A 44 -2.14 4.09 1.14
CA THR A 44 -2.33 5.53 1.36
C THR A 44 -1.02 6.31 1.33
N ARG A 45 -1.13 7.60 1.00
CA ARG A 45 -0.03 8.57 0.94
C ARG A 45 1.12 8.12 0.04
N VAL A 46 0.81 7.38 -1.02
CA VAL A 46 1.80 6.89 -1.98
C VAL A 46 2.28 8.06 -2.83
N LYS A 47 3.60 8.27 -2.91
CA LYS A 47 4.19 9.37 -3.68
C LYS A 47 5.65 9.11 -4.05
N PRO A 48 6.15 9.70 -5.14
CA PRO A 48 7.59 9.72 -5.39
C PRO A 48 8.32 10.51 -4.29
N LEU A 49 9.55 10.11 -4.01
CA LEU A 49 10.48 10.82 -3.11
C LEU A 49 11.61 11.45 -3.92
N VAL A 50 12.22 12.50 -3.36
CA VAL A 50 13.31 13.26 -4.01
C VAL A 50 14.50 12.38 -4.39
N ASN A 51 14.76 11.32 -3.63
CA ASN A 51 15.84 10.37 -3.87
C ASN A 51 15.51 9.29 -4.92
N GLY A 52 14.42 9.43 -5.69
CA GLY A 52 13.97 8.45 -6.68
C GLY A 52 13.23 7.25 -6.10
N GLY A 53 13.09 7.17 -4.78
CA GLY A 53 12.30 6.15 -4.09
C GLY A 53 10.81 6.45 -4.07
N VAL A 54 10.10 5.69 -3.24
CA VAL A 54 8.65 5.81 -3.05
C VAL A 54 8.31 5.86 -1.56
N GLY A 55 7.45 6.80 -1.18
CA GLY A 55 6.79 6.83 0.11
C GLY A 55 5.39 6.24 -0.02
N GLY A 56 4.82 5.82 1.10
CA GLY A 56 3.46 5.28 1.15
C GLY A 56 3.35 4.14 2.15
N TYR A 57 2.12 3.71 2.38
CA TYR A 57 1.81 2.68 3.36
C TYR A 57 0.75 1.73 2.84
N LEU A 58 0.87 0.45 3.19
CA LEU A 58 -0.16 -0.57 3.01
C LEU A 58 -0.95 -0.73 4.31
N TYR A 59 -2.27 -0.90 4.21
CA TYR A 59 -3.08 -1.31 5.36
C TYR A 59 -2.92 -2.81 5.58
N VAL A 60 -2.41 -3.20 6.75
CA VAL A 60 -2.05 -4.59 7.07
C VAL A 60 -2.67 -5.09 8.38
N ASP A 61 -3.51 -4.28 9.04
CA ASP A 61 -4.00 -4.57 10.39
C ASP A 61 -4.81 -5.87 10.50
N HIS A 62 -5.40 -6.28 9.37
CA HIS A 62 -6.16 -7.52 9.24
C HIS A 62 -5.30 -8.77 9.04
N LEU A 63 -4.00 -8.61 8.81
CA LEU A 63 -3.06 -9.73 8.68
C LEU A 63 -2.54 -10.13 10.06
N GLU A 64 -2.62 -11.42 10.39
CA GLU A 64 -2.27 -11.92 11.72
C GLU A 64 -0.80 -11.70 12.05
N GLU A 65 0.11 -11.88 11.08
CA GLU A 65 1.54 -11.64 11.27
C GLU A 65 1.88 -10.18 11.60
N PHE A 66 0.94 -9.26 11.38
CA PHE A 66 1.10 -7.84 11.66
C PHE A 66 0.47 -7.39 12.99
N LYS A 67 -0.22 -8.26 13.76
CA LYS A 67 -0.87 -7.87 15.03
C LYS A 67 0.08 -7.15 16.00
N ASN A 68 1.29 -7.69 16.19
CA ASN A 68 2.32 -7.15 17.09
C ASN A 68 3.62 -6.73 16.38
N HIS A 69 3.56 -6.46 15.07
CA HIS A 69 4.77 -6.16 14.30
C HIS A 69 5.35 -4.79 14.66
N PRO A 70 6.67 -4.68 14.97
CA PRO A 70 7.27 -3.44 15.48
C PRO A 70 7.17 -2.25 14.50
N ASP A 71 7.28 -2.52 13.20
CA ASP A 71 7.15 -1.49 12.16
C ASP A 71 5.71 -1.18 11.73
N LYS A 72 4.69 -1.85 12.32
CA LYS A 72 3.29 -1.50 12.07
C LYS A 72 2.96 -0.23 12.84
N THR A 73 2.44 0.76 12.15
CA THR A 73 1.94 1.99 12.77
C THR A 73 0.72 1.71 13.66
N LYS A 74 0.46 2.57 14.65
CA LYS A 74 -0.76 2.50 15.49
C LYS A 74 -2.07 2.53 14.69
N MET A 75 -2.03 3.04 13.46
CA MET A 75 -3.16 3.10 12.54
C MET A 75 -3.30 1.84 11.68
N GLY A 76 -2.54 0.78 11.95
CA GLY A 76 -2.67 -0.50 11.23
C GLY A 76 -1.97 -0.56 9.87
N HIS A 77 -1.04 0.37 9.60
CA HIS A 77 -0.34 0.42 8.31
C HIS A 77 1.14 0.08 8.42
N TYR A 78 1.68 -0.50 7.35
CA TYR A 78 3.10 -0.81 7.17
C TYR A 78 3.70 0.03 6.04
N ALA A 79 4.87 0.63 6.26
CA ALA A 79 5.46 1.54 5.28
C ALA A 79 6.14 0.77 4.13
N ILE A 80 5.90 1.19 2.88
CA ILE A 80 6.46 0.55 1.68
C ILE A 80 8.01 0.51 1.72
N LYS A 81 8.63 1.51 2.36
CA LYS A 81 10.09 1.58 2.52
C LYS A 81 10.70 0.41 3.30
N HIS A 82 9.90 -0.36 4.04
CA HIS A 82 10.39 -1.51 4.79
C HIS A 82 10.50 -2.77 3.90
N CYS A 83 9.82 -2.81 2.75
CA CYS A 83 10.05 -3.83 1.73
C CYS A 83 11.41 -3.60 1.06
N LYS A 84 12.24 -4.63 0.98
CA LYS A 84 13.59 -4.56 0.41
C LYS A 84 13.58 -4.65 -1.11
N SER A 85 12.54 -5.25 -1.69
CA SER A 85 12.38 -5.44 -3.13
C SER A 85 10.93 -5.34 -3.59
N VAL A 86 10.72 -5.31 -4.91
CA VAL A 86 9.38 -5.27 -5.51
C VAL A 86 8.66 -6.60 -5.31
N GLU A 87 9.39 -7.72 -5.29
CA GLU A 87 8.87 -9.07 -5.05
C GLU A 87 8.33 -9.24 -3.62
N GLU A 88 9.05 -8.67 -2.64
CA GLU A 88 8.58 -8.64 -1.25
C GLU A 88 7.30 -7.80 -1.12
N LEU A 89 7.28 -6.63 -1.79
CA LEU A 89 6.08 -5.79 -1.83
C LEU A 89 4.91 -6.50 -2.52
N ALA A 90 5.15 -7.22 -3.62
CA ALA A 90 4.13 -7.98 -4.34
C ALA A 90 3.55 -9.10 -3.47
N SER A 91 4.40 -9.85 -2.77
CA SER A 91 3.99 -10.91 -1.84
C SER A 91 3.14 -10.37 -0.69
N LEU A 92 3.51 -9.21 -0.13
CA LEU A 92 2.70 -8.56 0.90
C LEU A 92 1.37 -8.02 0.33
N LEU A 93 1.42 -7.40 -0.84
CA LEU A 93 0.25 -6.85 -1.51
C LEU A 93 -0.78 -7.94 -1.84
N GLU A 94 -0.34 -9.12 -2.28
CA GLU A 94 -1.21 -10.26 -2.54
C GLU A 94 -1.99 -10.67 -1.28
N LYS A 95 -1.31 -10.82 -0.15
CA LYS A 95 -1.96 -11.12 1.14
C LYS A 95 -2.95 -10.03 1.55
N VAL A 96 -2.54 -8.77 1.42
CA VAL A 96 -3.38 -7.62 1.78
C VAL A 96 -4.65 -7.60 0.93
N THR A 97 -4.50 -7.71 -0.39
CA THR A 97 -5.60 -7.58 -1.35
C THR A 97 -6.56 -8.76 -1.33
N HIS A 98 -6.09 -9.98 -1.03
CA HIS A 98 -6.94 -11.17 -0.90
C HIS A 98 -8.05 -11.01 0.15
N SER A 99 -7.85 -10.11 1.13
CA SER A 99 -8.82 -9.86 2.19
C SER A 99 -9.93 -8.87 1.79
N TYR A 100 -9.75 -8.13 0.70
CA TYR A 100 -10.74 -7.18 0.19
C TYR A 100 -11.69 -7.91 -0.77
N ARG A 101 -12.99 -7.90 -0.45
CA ARG A 101 -14.05 -8.54 -1.23
C ARG A 101 -14.93 -7.53 -1.93
#